data_AF-A0A0W8CVW9-F1
#
_entry.id   AF-A0A0W8CVW9-F1
#
_cell.length_a   1.000
_cell.length_b   1.000
_cell.length_c   1.000
_cell.angle_alpha   90.00
_cell.angle_beta   90.00
_cell.angle_gamma   90.00
#
_symmetry.space_group_name_H-M   'P 1'
#
loop_
_entity.id
_entity.type
_entity.pdbx_description
1 polymer ?
#
loop_
_entity_poly.entity_id
_entity_poly.type
_entity_poly.pdbx_seq_one_letter_code
_entity_poly.pdbx_strand_id
1 'polypeptide(L)'
;MADELSLRTLRELANVDKQRAISPGTFNKNTGGGMRKYIEPFPGIKVAPKKYLEAHVGCGEQVYVNGKDRVLTAAVIGNGDDVLLISSSKKPNDWVIPKGGLDKGEKVQHAALREVIEEAGYVDLGYHLLVGP
;
A
#
# COMPACT_ATOMS: atom_id res chain seq x y z
N MET A 1 -12.91 14.18 20.10
CA MET A 1 -11.68 14.94 19.86
C MET A 1 -10.55 13.95 20.11
N ALA A 2 -9.65 13.75 19.15
CA ALA A 2 -8.52 12.85 19.35
C ALA A 2 -7.44 13.65 20.09
N ASP A 3 -7.52 13.67 21.42
CA ASP A 3 -6.86 14.72 22.21
C ASP A 3 -5.34 14.54 22.38
N GLU A 4 -4.76 13.41 21.99
CA GLU A 4 -3.30 13.33 21.79
C GLU A 4 -2.95 12.09 20.96
N LEU A 5 -1.95 12.23 20.08
CA LEU A 5 -1.37 11.07 19.41
C LEU A 5 -0.52 10.30 20.43
N SER A 6 -0.61 8.97 20.40
CA SER A 6 0.24 8.14 21.26
C SER A 6 1.72 8.41 20.96
N LEU A 7 2.56 8.26 21.99
CA LEU A 7 4.02 8.39 21.84
C LEU A 7 4.59 7.42 20.79
N ARG A 8 3.94 6.27 20.60
CA ARG A 8 4.27 5.34 19.51
C ARG A 8 3.98 5.95 18.14
N THR A 9 2.79 6.48 17.94
CA THR A 9 2.39 7.13 16.67
C THR A 9 3.31 8.30 16.33
N LEU A 10 3.67 9.13 17.31
CA LEU A 10 4.62 10.24 17.12
C LEU A 10 6.01 9.75 16.66
N ARG A 11 6.50 8.62 17.21
CA ARG A 11 7.76 8.01 16.76
C ARG A 11 7.68 7.50 15.33
N GLU A 12 6.57 6.87 14.95
CA GLU A 12 6.37 6.40 13.57
C GLU A 12 6.34 7.56 12.56
N LEU A 13 5.64 8.65 12.89
CA LEU A 13 5.64 9.86 12.06
C LEU A 13 7.06 10.42 11.87
N ALA A 14 7.84 10.51 12.95
CA ALA A 14 9.23 10.96 12.89
C ALA A 14 10.12 10.03 12.03
N ASN A 15 9.87 8.72 12.06
CA ASN A 15 10.58 7.76 11.20
C ASN A 15 10.24 7.97 9.72
N VAL A 16 8.97 8.21 9.40
CA VAL A 16 8.53 8.51 8.03
C VAL A 16 9.18 9.78 7.51
N ASP A 17 9.26 10.84 8.31
CA ASP A 17 9.91 12.08 7.91
C ASP A 17 11.43 11.90 7.68
N LYS A 18 12.11 11.10 8.51
CA LYS A 18 13.52 10.71 8.26
C LYS A 18 13.68 9.96 6.93
N GLN A 19 12.79 9.01 6.63
CA GLN A 19 12.84 8.25 5.37
C GLN A 19 12.57 9.12 4.14
N ARG A 20 11.76 10.18 4.27
CA ARG A 20 11.54 11.17 3.20
C ARG A 20 12.80 11.99 2.92
N ALA A 21 13.50 12.42 3.95
CA ALA A 21 14.74 13.19 3.80
C ALA A 21 15.86 12.40 3.11
N ILE A 22 15.93 11.09 3.34
CA ILE A 22 16.98 10.21 2.80
C ILE A 22 16.73 9.85 1.33
N SER A 23 15.47 9.73 0.90
CA SER A 23 15.13 9.24 -0.44
C SER A 23 14.06 10.13 -1.10
N PRO A 24 14.46 11.16 -1.84
CA PRO A 24 13.55 12.08 -2.53
C PRO A 24 12.80 11.46 -3.73
N GLY A 25 13.08 10.19 -4.05
CA GLY A 25 12.36 9.40 -5.06
C GLY A 25 12.79 9.73 -6.50
N THR A 26 13.64 8.90 -7.10
CA THR A 26 13.75 8.83 -8.57
C THR A 26 12.63 7.93 -9.08
N PHE A 27 11.52 8.55 -9.49
CA PHE A 27 10.34 7.85 -9.98
C PHE A 27 10.54 7.44 -11.45
N ASN A 28 10.42 6.15 -11.76
CA ASN A 28 10.34 5.70 -13.15
C ASN A 28 9.01 4.95 -13.36
N LYS A 29 8.13 5.50 -14.20
CA LYS A 29 6.83 4.88 -14.53
C LYS A 29 6.90 3.91 -15.71
N ASN A 30 8.09 3.75 -16.31
CA ASN A 30 8.28 2.92 -17.49
C ASN A 30 8.34 1.41 -17.15
N THR A 31 8.49 1.06 -15.86
CA THR A 31 8.51 -0.33 -15.37
C THR A 31 7.72 -0.44 -14.06
N GLY A 32 7.06 -1.58 -13.81
CA GLY A 32 6.26 -1.81 -12.61
C GLY A 32 7.06 -1.73 -11.31
N GLY A 33 8.38 -1.90 -11.37
CA GLY A 33 9.30 -1.78 -10.24
C GLY A 33 9.84 -0.36 -9.98
N GLY A 34 9.60 0.61 -10.87
CA GLY A 34 10.21 1.95 -10.76
C GLY A 34 9.59 2.87 -9.69
N MET A 35 8.63 2.35 -8.92
CA MET A 35 8.10 2.99 -7.70
C MET A 35 8.67 2.40 -6.41
N ARG A 36 9.39 1.27 -6.47
CA ARG A 36 9.94 0.61 -5.28
C ARG A 36 11.28 1.22 -4.89
N LYS A 37 11.39 1.65 -3.62
CA LYS A 37 12.68 2.04 -3.05
C LYS A 37 13.54 0.79 -2.87
N TYR A 38 14.83 0.88 -3.24
CA TYR A 38 15.79 -0.15 -2.88
C TYR A 38 15.95 -0.16 -1.36
N ILE A 39 15.89 -1.35 -0.77
CA ILE A 39 16.10 -1.58 0.66
C ILE A 39 17.27 -2.55 0.77
N GLU A 40 18.32 -2.16 1.49
CA GLU A 40 19.43 -3.06 1.78
C GLU A 40 18.93 -4.28 2.58
N PRO A 41 19.23 -5.52 2.14
CA PRO A 41 18.81 -6.71 2.86
C PRO A 41 19.36 -6.73 4.30
N PHE A 42 18.52 -7.09 5.27
CA PHE A 42 18.89 -7.27 6.67
C PHE A 42 18.33 -8.58 7.24
N PRO A 43 18.95 -9.17 8.28
CA PRO A 43 18.47 -10.43 8.88
C PRO A 43 17.00 -10.32 9.31
N GLY A 44 16.16 -11.26 8.85
CA GLY A 44 14.73 -11.28 9.16
C GLY A 44 13.84 -10.44 8.22
N ILE A 45 14.40 -9.83 7.17
CA ILE A 45 13.61 -9.11 6.15
C ILE A 45 12.57 -10.05 5.50
N LYS A 46 11.31 -9.66 5.54
CA LYS A 46 10.23 -10.31 4.78
C LYS A 46 10.09 -9.60 3.45
N VAL A 47 10.39 -10.30 2.36
CA VAL A 47 10.23 -9.76 1.00
C VAL A 47 8.99 -10.38 0.38
N ALA A 48 8.10 -9.54 -0.15
CA ALA A 48 6.91 -10.03 -0.84
C ALA A 48 7.29 -10.89 -2.06
N PRO A 49 6.48 -11.91 -2.40
CA PRO A 49 6.72 -12.74 -3.58
C PRO A 49 6.88 -11.89 -4.85
N LYS A 50 7.78 -12.29 -5.75
CA LYS A 50 8.13 -11.51 -6.97
C LYS A 50 6.92 -11.06 -7.80
N LYS A 51 5.88 -11.88 -7.88
CA LYS A 51 4.62 -11.57 -8.58
C LYS A 51 3.85 -10.35 -8.03
N TYR A 52 4.19 -9.88 -6.82
CA TYR A 52 3.63 -8.67 -6.20
C TYR A 52 4.66 -7.55 -6.04
N LEU A 53 5.88 -7.74 -6.55
CA LEU A 53 6.96 -6.74 -6.45
C LEU A 53 6.98 -5.76 -7.63
N GLU A 54 6.18 -6.03 -8.65
CA GLU A 54 6.02 -5.19 -9.82
C GLU A 54 4.57 -4.70 -9.80
N ALA A 55 4.37 -3.38 -9.81
CA ALA A 55 3.04 -2.82 -9.98
C ALA A 55 2.44 -3.39 -11.28
N HIS A 56 1.17 -3.77 -11.24
CA HIS A 56 0.45 -4.18 -12.45
C HIS A 56 0.48 -3.04 -13.49
N VAL A 57 1.37 -3.16 -14.47
CA VAL A 57 1.53 -2.16 -15.54
C VAL A 57 0.56 -2.53 -16.68
N GLY A 58 -0.68 -2.08 -16.56
CA GLY A 58 -1.70 -2.34 -17.57
C GLY A 58 -3.07 -1.84 -17.15
N CYS A 59 -3.44 -0.63 -17.59
CA CYS A 59 -4.77 -0.06 -17.37
C CYS A 59 -5.89 -0.82 -18.12
N GLY A 60 -5.54 -1.74 -19.04
CA GLY A 60 -6.47 -2.39 -19.98
C GLY A 60 -7.38 -3.46 -19.38
N GLU A 61 -6.99 -4.07 -18.26
CA GLU A 61 -7.77 -5.13 -17.60
C GLU A 61 -8.59 -4.64 -16.41
N GLN A 62 -8.55 -3.35 -16.09
CA GLN A 62 -9.32 -2.80 -14.97
C GLN A 62 -10.83 -2.85 -15.25
N VAL A 63 -11.61 -3.06 -14.20
CA VAL A 63 -13.07 -3.09 -14.25
C VAL A 63 -13.61 -1.66 -14.19
N TYR A 64 -14.52 -1.34 -15.11
CA TYR A 64 -15.21 -0.05 -15.19
C TYR A 64 -16.72 -0.25 -15.16
N VAL A 65 -17.41 0.56 -14.36
CA VAL A 65 -18.86 0.73 -14.39
C VAL A 65 -19.18 1.77 -15.46
N ASN A 66 -20.20 1.51 -16.28
CA ASN A 66 -20.66 2.37 -17.37
C ASN A 66 -19.55 2.76 -18.38
N GLY A 67 -18.48 1.96 -18.45
CA GLY A 67 -17.31 2.21 -19.31
C GLY A 67 -16.47 3.43 -18.92
N LYS A 68 -16.70 4.05 -17.75
CA LYS A 68 -16.00 5.27 -17.33
C LYS A 68 -15.55 5.26 -15.87
N ASP A 69 -16.37 4.71 -14.97
CA ASP A 69 -16.10 4.75 -13.54
C ASP A 69 -15.31 3.53 -13.12
N ARG A 70 -14.03 3.72 -12.78
CA ARG A 70 -13.19 2.60 -12.36
C ARG A 70 -13.66 2.02 -11.03
N VAL A 71 -13.79 0.70 -10.97
CA VAL A 71 -14.03 -0.02 -9.71
C VAL A 71 -12.74 -0.06 -8.91
N LEU A 72 -12.81 0.44 -7.68
CA LEU A 72 -11.70 0.44 -6.74
C LEU A 72 -11.92 -0.59 -5.64
N THR A 73 -10.83 -1.16 -5.18
CA THR A 73 -10.75 -1.96 -3.96
C THR A 73 -9.86 -1.24 -2.96
N ALA A 74 -10.14 -1.41 -1.67
CA ALA A 74 -9.37 -0.82 -0.60
C ALA A 74 -9.31 -1.78 0.60
N ALA A 75 -8.26 -1.68 1.39
CA ALA A 75 -8.06 -2.49 2.59
C ALA A 75 -7.89 -1.61 3.83
N VAL A 76 -8.58 -2.00 4.92
CA VAL A 76 -8.33 -1.45 6.25
C VAL A 76 -7.67 -2.56 7.06
N ILE A 77 -6.40 -2.36 7.42
CA ILE A 77 -5.63 -3.32 8.22
C ILE A 77 -5.43 -2.69 9.58
N GLY A 78 -5.79 -3.42 10.63
CA GLY A 78 -5.61 -2.94 12.00
C GLY A 78 -5.34 -4.07 12.98
N ASN A 79 -4.95 -3.69 14.19
CA ASN A 79 -4.63 -4.60 15.29
C ASN A 79 -5.46 -4.29 16.57
N GLY A 80 -6.64 -3.69 16.39
CA GLY A 80 -7.49 -3.17 17.46
C GLY A 80 -7.45 -1.65 17.51
N ASP A 81 -6.36 -1.10 18.03
CA ASP A 81 -6.24 0.35 18.27
C ASP A 81 -5.52 1.11 17.15
N ASP A 82 -4.74 0.41 16.31
CA ASP A 82 -4.02 1.01 15.18
C ASP A 82 -4.62 0.58 13.83
N VAL A 83 -4.50 1.46 12.84
CA VAL A 83 -4.81 1.19 11.43
C VAL A 83 -3.61 1.56 10.55
N LEU A 84 -3.34 0.72 9.54
CA LEU A 84 -2.33 0.98 8.52
C LEU A 84 -2.77 2.11 7.59
N LEU A 85 -1.94 3.15 7.51
CA LEU A 85 -2.05 4.23 6.54
C LEU A 85 -0.75 4.35 5.77
N ILE A 86 -0.85 4.69 4.49
CA ILE A 86 0.28 4.99 3.61
C ILE A 86 0.28 6.47 3.26
N SER A 87 1.45 7.07 3.13
CA SER A 87 1.56 8.46 2.68
C SER A 87 1.75 8.52 1.17
N SER A 88 1.00 9.38 0.49
CA SER A 88 1.19 9.58 -0.94
C SER A 88 2.55 10.20 -1.25
N SER A 89 3.29 9.65 -2.21
CA SER A 89 4.54 10.23 -2.69
C SER A 89 4.37 11.63 -3.30
N LYS A 90 3.18 11.92 -3.87
CA LYS A 90 2.86 13.24 -4.46
C LYS A 90 2.34 14.24 -3.44
N LYS A 91 1.71 13.77 -2.37
CA LYS A 91 1.14 14.58 -1.29
C LYS A 91 1.55 13.94 0.04
N PRO A 92 2.78 14.22 0.52
CA PRO A 92 3.32 13.55 1.70
C PRO A 92 2.48 13.76 2.97
N ASN A 93 1.74 14.86 3.04
CA ASN A 93 0.88 15.14 4.20
C ASN A 93 -0.49 14.44 4.12
N ASP A 94 -0.80 13.80 2.99
CA ASP A 94 -2.03 13.04 2.80
C ASP A 94 -1.77 11.57 3.15
N TRP A 95 -2.46 11.11 4.18
CA TRP A 95 -2.50 9.72 4.59
C TRP A 95 -3.74 9.04 4.00
N VAL A 96 -3.54 7.90 3.34
CA VAL A 96 -4.60 7.15 2.68
C VAL A 96 -4.52 5.68 3.06
N ILE A 97 -5.64 4.98 2.92
CA ILE A 97 -5.66 3.52 3.01
C ILE A 97 -5.10 2.91 1.70
N PRO A 98 -4.47 1.73 1.76
CA PRO A 98 -4.07 0.99 0.56
C PRO A 98 -5.27 0.71 -0.33
N LYS A 99 -5.17 1.05 -1.62
CA LYS A 99 -6.28 0.93 -2.57
C LYS A 99 -5.82 0.98 -4.04
N GLY A 100 -6.62 0.35 -4.90
CA GLY A 100 -6.42 0.47 -6.35
C GLY A 100 -7.46 -0.26 -7.17
N GLY A 101 -7.18 -0.46 -8.46
CA GLY A 101 -8.15 -0.96 -9.43
C GLY A 101 -8.44 -2.45 -9.24
N LEU A 102 -9.70 -2.86 -9.44
CA LEU A 102 -10.06 -4.26 -9.62
C LEU A 102 -9.76 -4.69 -11.05
N ASP A 103 -9.03 -5.79 -11.24
CA ASP A 103 -8.83 -6.37 -12.58
C ASP A 103 -9.96 -7.36 -12.96
N LYS A 104 -10.21 -7.54 -14.26
CA LYS A 104 -11.22 -8.47 -14.76
C LYS A 104 -10.89 -9.90 -14.33
N GLY A 105 -11.88 -10.57 -13.74
CA GLY A 105 -11.72 -11.93 -13.21
C GLY A 105 -10.96 -12.01 -11.88
N GLU A 106 -10.45 -10.89 -11.37
CA GLU A 106 -9.88 -10.81 -10.03
C GLU A 106 -11.00 -10.76 -8.98
N LYS A 107 -10.81 -11.41 -7.84
CA LYS A 107 -11.71 -11.27 -6.68
C LYS A 107 -11.37 -9.99 -5.93
N VAL A 108 -12.38 -9.27 -5.44
CA VAL A 108 -12.19 -8.03 -4.67
C VAL A 108 -11.19 -8.19 -3.52
N GLN A 109 -11.23 -9.32 -2.81
CA GLN A 109 -10.31 -9.60 -1.71
C GLN A 109 -8.86 -9.77 -2.18
N HIS A 110 -8.65 -10.38 -3.35
CA HIS A 110 -7.31 -10.54 -3.92
C HIS A 110 -6.76 -9.20 -4.39
N ALA A 111 -7.59 -8.36 -5.01
CA ALA A 111 -7.21 -7.01 -5.39
C ALA A 111 -6.82 -6.17 -4.16
N ALA A 112 -7.64 -6.17 -3.10
CA ALA A 112 -7.34 -5.44 -1.88
C ALA A 112 -6.04 -5.89 -1.21
N LEU A 113 -5.78 -7.21 -1.16
CA LEU A 113 -4.52 -7.76 -0.64
C LEU A 113 -3.32 -7.41 -1.53
N ARG A 114 -3.49 -7.45 -2.86
CA ARG A 114 -2.46 -7.03 -3.80
C ARG A 114 -2.06 -5.57 -3.58
N GLU A 115 -3.02 -4.67 -3.44
CA GLU A 115 -2.76 -3.23 -3.19
C GLU A 115 -2.04 -3.00 -1.86
N VAL A 116 -2.37 -3.75 -0.81
CA VAL A 116 -1.63 -3.71 0.47
C VAL A 116 -0.16 -4.10 0.27
N ILE A 117 0.10 -5.16 -0.49
CA ILE A 117 1.45 -5.64 -0.73
C ILE A 117 2.23 -4.64 -1.61
N GLU A 118 1.61 -4.12 -2.66
CA GLU A 118 2.23 -3.19 -3.60
C GLU A 118 2.51 -1.81 -2.97
N GLU A 119 1.53 -1.24 -2.25
CA GLU A 119 1.64 0.14 -1.73
C GLU A 119 2.27 0.21 -0.34
N ALA A 120 2.04 -0.79 0.53
CA ALA A 120 2.54 -0.79 1.91
C ALA A 120 3.68 -1.80 2.15
N GLY A 121 3.95 -2.71 1.20
CA GLY A 121 4.94 -3.78 1.40
C GLY A 121 4.55 -4.79 2.48
N TYR A 122 3.31 -4.73 2.98
CA TYR A 122 2.85 -5.57 4.08
C TYR A 122 2.42 -6.92 3.55
N VAL A 123 3.04 -7.98 4.06
CA VAL A 123 2.68 -9.37 3.78
C VAL A 123 2.40 -10.05 5.10
N ASP A 124 1.12 -10.31 5.37
CA ASP A 124 0.78 -11.25 6.43
C ASP A 124 0.94 -12.67 5.88
N LEU A 125 1.83 -13.44 6.50
CA LEU A 125 2.05 -14.85 6.14
C LEU A 125 1.09 -15.79 6.89
N GLY A 126 0.12 -15.24 7.66
CA GLY A 126 -0.92 -16.01 8.35
C GLY A 126 -2.28 -15.34 8.24
N TYR A 127 -3.17 -15.91 7.43
CA TYR A 127 -4.50 -15.38 7.14
C TYR A 127 -5.36 -15.12 8.39
N HIS A 128 -5.67 -13.85 8.67
CA HIS A 128 -6.91 -13.47 9.35
C HIS A 128 -7.59 -12.34 8.56
N LEU A 129 -8.43 -12.73 7.59
CA LEU A 129 -9.37 -11.81 6.95
C LEU A 129 -10.46 -11.45 7.96
N LEU A 130 -10.49 -10.20 8.43
CA LEU A 130 -11.71 -9.59 8.93
C LEU A 130 -12.44 -8.99 7.72
N VAL A 131 -13.52 -9.66 7.32
CA VAL A 131 -14.47 -9.17 6.33
C VAL A 131 -15.37 -8.17 7.04
N GLY A 132 -15.19 -6.87 6.75
CA GLY A 132 -16.22 -5.87 7.03
C GLY A 132 -17.38 -5.99 6.01
N PRO A 133 -18.58 -5.53 6.35
CA PRO A 133 -19.77 -5.63 5.50
C PRO A 133 -19.63 -4.93 4.15
#